data_AF-A0A449A4L9-F1
#
_entry.id   AF-A0A449A4L9-F1
#
_cell.length_a   1.000
_cell.length_b   1.000
_cell.length_c   1.000
_cell.angle_alpha   90.00
_cell.angle_beta   90.00
_cell.angle_gamma   90.00
#
_symmetry.space_group_name_H-M   'P 1'
#
loop_
_entity.id
_entity.type
_entity.pdbx_description
1 polymer ?
#
loop_
_entity_poly.entity_id
_entity_poly.type
_entity_poly.pdbx_seq_one_letter_code
_entity_poly.pdbx_strand_id
1 'polypeptide(L)'
;MNLTRFWTKKFDSTFLTNEQKKLKNKMLAYSIGWFAFGLAVTFLFTYTILASTALYNAYYSFLTKMFFYNTITTILSVVIMSVIEIALVTYISRPKIRRPLLFVVLAYIAFIISHSLFLPLIISISYFTSLIDKSGMDFITKITLALIVPSVSIAIFGFLGYFGFIDFAKLLPFAIIGSIVVIIMAIISYFIRHSLLDSLISGISILVAWIYIGYAFQGIAAEGNRILLEDSTEQHKKSFMLKSSIYFGCILLIMFIKIFIHMLRLTNRR
;
A
#
# COMPACT_ATOMS: atom_id res chain seq x y z
N MET A 1 -8.65 21.71 -16.81
CA MET A 1 -7.26 21.28 -17.07
C MET A 1 -7.35 19.88 -17.73
N ASN A 2 -7.08 19.77 -19.03
CA ASN A 2 -7.33 18.55 -19.82
C ASN A 2 -6.36 17.42 -19.42
N LEU A 3 -6.89 16.37 -18.76
CA LEU A 3 -6.18 15.17 -18.31
C LEU A 3 -5.64 14.29 -19.45
N THR A 4 -5.99 14.59 -20.70
CA THR A 4 -5.67 13.76 -21.87
C THR A 4 -4.29 14.02 -22.48
N ARG A 5 -3.65 15.16 -22.20
CA ARG A 5 -2.28 15.47 -22.71
C ARG A 5 -1.13 14.91 -21.85
N PHE A 6 -1.43 14.23 -20.74
CA PHE A 6 -0.41 13.60 -19.89
C PHE A 6 0.18 12.31 -20.50
N TRP A 7 -0.45 11.75 -21.54
CA TRP A 7 -0.32 10.32 -21.88
C TRP A 7 0.70 9.91 -22.95
N THR A 8 1.40 10.82 -23.66
CA THR A 8 2.10 10.39 -24.90
C THR A 8 3.47 11.02 -25.20
N LYS A 9 4.21 11.53 -24.21
CA LYS A 9 5.65 11.82 -24.44
C LYS A 9 6.53 10.82 -23.71
N LYS A 10 6.90 9.76 -24.42
CA LYS A 10 8.06 8.92 -24.09
C LYS A 10 9.27 9.83 -24.11
N PHE A 11 9.76 10.21 -22.93
CA PHE A 11 10.87 11.16 -22.81
C PHE A 11 12.17 10.44 -23.18
N ASP A 12 12.79 10.85 -24.28
CA ASP A 12 14.11 10.37 -24.66
C ASP A 12 15.13 10.82 -23.60
N SER A 13 15.56 9.87 -22.78
CA SER A 13 16.52 10.07 -21.69
C SER A 13 17.92 10.51 -22.15
N THR A 14 18.13 10.61 -23.46
CA THR A 14 19.37 10.99 -24.14
C THR A 14 19.78 12.46 -23.93
N PHE A 15 18.87 13.34 -23.48
CA PHE A 15 19.16 14.77 -23.31
C PHE A 15 19.26 15.27 -21.85
N LEU A 16 19.20 14.38 -20.85
CA LEU A 16 19.33 14.81 -19.45
C LEU A 16 20.80 14.96 -19.05
N THR A 17 21.14 16.09 -18.44
CA THR A 17 22.47 16.29 -17.82
C THR A 17 22.69 15.28 -16.68
N ASN A 18 23.95 15.00 -16.33
CA ASN A 18 24.27 14.07 -15.23
C ASN A 18 23.63 14.49 -13.89
N GLU A 19 23.46 15.79 -13.66
CA GLU A 19 22.78 16.33 -12.48
C GLU A 19 21.27 16.06 -12.49
N GLN A 20 20.63 16.20 -13.65
CA GLN A 20 19.21 15.89 -13.82
C GLN A 20 18.94 14.39 -13.66
N LYS A 21 19.85 13.53 -14.15
CA LYS A 21 19.79 12.06 -13.91
C LYS A 21 19.91 11.74 -12.43
N LYS A 22 20.86 12.35 -11.70
CA LYS A 22 21.00 12.20 -10.25
C LYS A 22 19.73 12.64 -9.50
N LEU A 23 19.13 13.77 -9.89
CA LEU A 23 17.95 14.31 -9.25
C LEU A 23 16.68 13.47 -9.53
N LYS A 24 16.55 12.90 -10.74
CA LYS A 24 15.50 11.90 -11.05
C LYS A 24 15.62 10.66 -10.17
N ASN A 25 16.83 10.13 -10.01
CA ASN A 25 17.08 8.95 -9.18
C ASN A 25 16.82 9.22 -7.70
N LYS A 26 17.01 10.46 -7.23
CA LYS A 26 16.65 10.85 -5.85
C LYS A 26 15.15 10.68 -5.58
N MET A 27 14.28 10.97 -6.53
CA MET A 27 12.84 10.79 -6.32
C MET A 27 12.47 9.31 -6.11
N LEU A 28 13.07 8.41 -6.90
CA LEU A 28 12.92 6.97 -6.70
C LEU A 28 13.41 6.55 -5.32
N ALA A 29 14.63 6.97 -4.95
CA ALA A 29 15.24 6.65 -3.66
C ALA A 29 14.39 7.16 -2.49
N TYR A 30 13.86 8.39 -2.57
CA TYR A 30 12.98 8.94 -1.54
C TYR A 30 11.66 8.18 -1.44
N SER A 31 11.06 7.79 -2.57
CA SER A 31 9.80 7.02 -2.55
C SER A 31 9.99 5.65 -1.92
N ILE A 32 11.08 4.95 -2.27
CA ILE A 32 11.45 3.66 -1.67
C ILE A 32 11.81 3.85 -0.18
N GLY A 33 12.51 4.93 0.17
CA GLY A 33 12.88 5.27 1.54
C GLY A 33 11.66 5.48 2.43
N TRP A 34 10.67 6.25 1.97
CA TRP A 34 9.40 6.44 2.70
C TRP A 34 8.62 5.14 2.81
N PHE A 35 8.54 4.34 1.74
CA PHE A 35 7.96 3.01 1.77
C PHE A 35 8.63 2.10 2.83
N ALA A 36 9.96 2.01 2.83
CA ALA A 36 10.72 1.21 3.79
C ALA A 36 10.54 1.70 5.23
N PHE A 37 10.52 3.03 5.44
CA PHE A 37 10.23 3.61 6.75
C PHE A 37 8.82 3.24 7.23
N GLY A 38 7.82 3.36 6.37
CA GLY A 38 6.45 2.95 6.68
C GLY A 38 6.34 1.47 7.04
N LEU A 39 6.98 0.59 6.26
CA LEU A 39 7.05 -0.83 6.58
C LEU A 39 7.69 -1.09 7.94
N ALA A 40 8.85 -0.49 8.21
CA ALA A 40 9.56 -0.67 9.46
C ALA A 40 8.67 -0.26 10.65
N VAL A 41 8.03 0.90 10.59
CA VAL A 41 7.11 1.37 11.64
C VAL A 41 5.91 0.42 11.78
N THR A 42 5.28 0.00 10.69
CA THR A 42 4.14 -0.93 10.71
C THR A 42 4.49 -2.26 11.37
N PHE A 43 5.61 -2.89 10.98
CA PHE A 43 6.02 -4.17 11.53
C PHE A 43 6.59 -4.07 12.95
N LEU A 44 7.29 -2.97 13.29
CA LEU A 44 7.74 -2.72 14.68
C LEU A 44 6.56 -2.50 15.62
N PHE A 45 5.56 -1.71 15.19
CA PHE A 45 4.33 -1.53 15.95
C PHE A 45 3.60 -2.86 16.16
N THR A 46 3.51 -3.66 15.11
CA THR A 46 2.88 -4.97 15.15
C THR A 46 3.61 -5.93 16.07
N TYR A 47 4.92 -6.00 15.95
CA TYR A 47 5.78 -6.79 16.84
C TYR A 47 5.63 -6.35 18.30
N THR A 48 5.65 -5.05 18.58
CA THR A 48 5.53 -4.50 19.94
C THR A 48 4.22 -4.93 20.60
N ILE A 49 3.11 -4.92 19.87
CA ILE A 49 1.81 -5.38 20.37
C ILE A 49 1.83 -6.89 20.64
N LEU A 50 2.36 -7.69 19.71
CA LEU A 50 2.34 -9.16 19.79
C LEU A 50 3.36 -9.74 20.78
N ALA A 51 4.47 -9.05 21.02
CA ALA A 51 5.56 -9.53 21.86
C ALA A 51 5.25 -9.47 23.38
N SER A 52 4.27 -8.66 23.79
CA SER A 52 3.89 -8.50 25.19
C SER A 52 2.44 -8.88 25.42
N THR A 53 2.20 -9.88 26.28
CA THR A 53 0.84 -10.32 26.64
C THR A 53 0.01 -9.18 27.22
N ALA A 54 0.61 -8.28 28.02
CA ALA A 54 -0.10 -7.13 28.58
C ALA A 54 -0.55 -6.14 27.50
N LEU A 55 0.33 -5.81 26.55
CA LEU A 55 0.00 -4.92 25.43
C LEU A 55 -1.01 -5.56 24.48
N TYR A 56 -0.85 -6.85 24.17
CA TYR A 56 -1.81 -7.60 23.37
C TYR A 56 -3.19 -7.62 23.99
N ASN A 57 -3.31 -7.90 25.29
CA ASN A 57 -4.59 -7.93 26.00
C ASN A 57 -5.24 -6.54 26.04
N ALA A 58 -4.47 -5.48 26.28
CA ALA A 58 -4.96 -4.11 26.24
C ALA A 58 -5.48 -3.73 24.83
N TYR A 59 -4.68 -4.04 23.80
CA TYR A 59 -5.05 -3.84 22.39
C TYR A 59 -6.29 -4.64 21.99
N TYR A 60 -6.35 -5.92 22.33
CA TYR A 60 -7.49 -6.79 22.03
C TYR A 60 -8.75 -6.34 22.77
N SER A 61 -8.64 -5.92 24.03
CA SER A 61 -9.77 -5.34 24.76
C SER A 61 -10.25 -4.03 24.14
N PHE A 62 -9.32 -3.18 23.67
CA PHE A 62 -9.67 -1.94 22.98
C PHE A 62 -10.39 -2.22 21.65
N LEU A 63 -9.85 -3.13 20.83
CA LEU A 63 -10.47 -3.50 19.56
C LEU A 63 -11.82 -4.18 19.74
N THR A 64 -11.97 -5.07 20.72
CA THR A 64 -13.26 -5.73 20.97
C THR A 64 -14.34 -4.73 21.36
N LYS A 65 -14.01 -3.75 22.20
CA LYS A 65 -14.93 -2.65 22.54
C LYS A 65 -15.24 -1.72 21.36
N MET A 66 -14.27 -1.42 20.50
CA MET A 66 -14.42 -0.46 19.40
C MET A 66 -15.00 -1.08 18.11
N PHE A 67 -14.68 -2.35 17.82
CA PHE A 67 -15.01 -3.00 16.55
C PHE A 67 -15.86 -4.25 16.70
N PHE A 68 -15.99 -4.88 17.88
CA PHE A 68 -16.68 -6.17 18.01
C PHE A 68 -17.81 -6.16 19.06
N TYR A 69 -18.23 -4.98 19.53
CA TYR A 69 -19.31 -4.87 20.50
C TYR A 69 -20.67 -5.27 19.90
N ASN A 70 -20.99 -4.76 18.70
CA ASN A 70 -22.14 -5.20 17.90
C ASN A 70 -21.90 -4.94 16.40
N THR A 71 -22.68 -5.58 15.53
CA THR A 71 -22.51 -5.49 14.06
C THR A 71 -22.57 -4.04 13.54
N ILE A 72 -23.43 -3.19 14.12
CA ILE A 72 -23.58 -1.79 13.70
C ILE A 72 -22.31 -1.00 14.01
N THR A 73 -21.76 -1.14 15.22
CA THR A 73 -20.50 -0.50 15.64
C THR A 73 -19.32 -1.02 14.82
N THR A 74 -19.27 -2.30 14.47
CA THR A 74 -18.26 -2.84 13.55
C THR A 74 -18.30 -2.14 12.20
N ILE A 75 -19.49 -2.09 11.57
CA ILE A 75 -19.67 -1.48 10.26
C ILE A 75 -19.30 0.01 10.33
N LEU A 76 -19.79 0.72 11.35
CA LEU A 76 -19.51 2.14 11.53
C LEU A 76 -18.01 2.42 11.72
N SER A 77 -17.32 1.65 12.57
CA SER A 77 -15.89 1.80 12.81
C SER A 77 -15.06 1.50 11.56
N VAL A 78 -15.44 0.49 10.76
CA VAL A 78 -14.78 0.19 9.47
C VAL A 78 -14.98 1.34 8.48
N VAL A 79 -16.20 1.89 8.39
CA VAL A 79 -16.50 3.04 7.51
C VAL A 79 -15.70 4.27 7.95
N ILE A 80 -15.68 4.61 9.23
CA ILE A 80 -14.92 5.75 9.77
C ILE A 80 -13.44 5.59 9.48
N MET A 81 -12.84 4.43 9.76
CA MET A 81 -11.42 4.19 9.46
C MET A 81 -11.12 4.29 7.97
N SER A 82 -11.98 3.75 7.12
CA SER A 82 -11.83 3.86 5.65
C SER A 82 -11.90 5.31 5.19
N VAL A 83 -12.83 6.11 5.73
CA VAL A 83 -12.95 7.54 5.42
C VAL A 83 -11.71 8.31 5.88
N ILE A 84 -11.18 8.02 7.07
CA ILE A 84 -9.95 8.64 7.59
C ILE A 84 -8.76 8.29 6.70
N GLU A 85 -8.57 7.02 6.33
CA GLU A 85 -7.48 6.60 5.44
C GLU A 85 -7.59 7.27 4.07
N ILE A 86 -8.77 7.29 3.45
CA ILE A 86 -9.01 7.97 2.17
C ILE A 86 -8.73 9.47 2.30
N ALA A 87 -9.14 10.12 3.39
CA ALA A 87 -8.88 11.53 3.64
C ALA A 87 -7.38 11.80 3.78
N LEU A 88 -6.64 10.97 4.51
CA LEU A 88 -5.18 11.08 4.67
C LEU A 88 -4.45 10.86 3.34
N VAL A 89 -4.79 9.82 2.59
CA VAL A 89 -4.21 9.55 1.27
C VAL A 89 -4.51 10.70 0.30
N THR A 90 -5.74 11.21 0.29
CA THR A 90 -6.14 12.36 -0.54
C THR A 90 -5.44 13.65 -0.11
N TYR A 91 -5.18 13.80 1.19
CA TYR A 91 -4.41 14.91 1.71
C TYR A 91 -2.94 14.84 1.24
N ILE A 92 -2.34 13.65 1.28
CA ILE A 92 -0.94 13.42 0.86
C ILE A 92 -0.80 13.52 -0.68
N SER A 93 -1.81 13.09 -1.45
CA SER A 93 -1.77 13.02 -2.93
C SER A 93 -1.74 14.35 -3.67
N ARG A 94 -1.87 15.48 -2.95
CA ARG A 94 -1.88 16.84 -3.55
C ARG A 94 -0.60 17.62 -3.24
N PRO A 95 0.58 17.20 -3.76
CA PRO A 95 1.86 17.84 -3.45
C PRO A 95 1.97 19.28 -3.94
N LYS A 96 1.14 19.69 -4.91
CA LYS A 96 1.10 21.04 -5.52
C LYS A 96 0.48 22.11 -4.66
N ILE A 97 -0.31 21.73 -3.65
CA ILE A 97 -0.84 22.72 -2.71
C ILE A 97 0.35 23.18 -1.86
N ARG A 98 0.49 24.49 -1.63
CA ARG A 98 1.56 25.12 -0.81
C ARG A 98 1.43 24.71 0.67
N ARG A 99 1.55 23.42 0.94
CA ARG A 99 1.49 22.81 2.27
C ARG A 99 2.90 22.68 2.82
N PRO A 100 3.16 23.03 4.08
CA PRO A 100 4.42 22.72 4.72
C PRO A 100 4.70 21.21 4.69
N LEU A 101 5.95 20.81 4.42
CA LEU A 101 6.35 19.40 4.36
C LEU A 101 6.02 18.66 5.66
N LEU A 102 6.16 19.34 6.81
CA LEU A 102 5.85 18.80 8.12
C LEU A 102 4.43 18.22 8.21
N PHE A 103 3.41 18.93 7.68
CA PHE A 103 2.03 18.43 7.73
C PHE A 103 1.82 17.20 6.83
N VAL A 104 2.56 17.08 5.73
CA VAL A 104 2.52 15.89 4.87
C VAL A 104 3.16 14.70 5.59
N VAL A 105 4.27 14.93 6.31
CA VAL A 105 4.92 13.90 7.13
C VAL A 105 4.03 13.47 8.30
N LEU A 106 3.39 14.41 9.01
CA LEU A 106 2.46 14.09 10.09
C LEU A 106 1.24 13.31 9.57
N ALA A 107 0.68 13.70 8.43
CA ALA A 107 -0.41 12.95 7.79
C ALA A 107 0.04 11.53 7.40
N TYR A 108 1.27 11.37 6.94
CA TYR A 108 1.84 10.06 6.62
C TYR A 108 2.05 9.20 7.86
N ILE A 109 2.53 9.75 8.97
CA ILE A 109 2.65 9.04 10.25
C ILE A 109 1.28 8.62 10.77
N ALA A 110 0.29 9.54 10.75
CA ALA A 110 -1.08 9.22 11.12
C ALA A 110 -1.66 8.09 10.27
N PHE A 111 -1.39 8.11 8.96
CA PHE A 111 -1.77 7.05 8.04
C PHE A 111 -1.12 5.71 8.42
N ILE A 112 0.19 5.68 8.69
CA ILE A 112 0.87 4.45 9.10
C ILE A 112 0.23 3.89 10.38
N ILE A 113 -0.03 4.73 11.38
CA ILE A 113 -0.62 4.31 12.65
C ILE A 113 -2.02 3.73 12.44
N SER A 114 -2.89 4.41 11.67
CA SER A 114 -4.25 3.91 11.40
C SER A 114 -4.20 2.59 10.62
N HIS A 115 -3.32 2.50 9.63
CA HIS A 115 -3.21 1.33 8.76
C HIS A 115 -2.61 0.12 9.47
N SER A 116 -1.67 0.34 10.39
CA SER A 116 -1.00 -0.72 11.15
C SER A 116 -1.90 -1.31 12.25
N LEU A 117 -2.97 -0.62 12.63
CA LEU A 117 -3.85 -1.01 13.72
C LEU A 117 -4.53 -2.37 13.51
N PHE A 118 -4.73 -2.82 12.26
CA PHE A 118 -5.38 -4.09 11.95
C PHE A 118 -4.40 -5.27 11.81
N LEU A 119 -3.11 -5.01 11.58
CA LEU A 119 -2.13 -6.05 11.27
C LEU A 119 -1.90 -7.05 12.42
N PRO A 120 -1.78 -6.63 13.70
CA PRO A 120 -1.62 -7.56 14.82
C PRO A 120 -2.78 -8.56 14.93
N LEU A 121 -4.01 -8.07 14.73
CA LEU A 121 -5.21 -8.92 14.76
C LEU A 121 -5.17 -9.96 13.64
N ILE A 122 -4.84 -9.55 12.40
CA ILE A 122 -4.77 -10.46 11.24
C ILE A 122 -3.72 -11.55 11.48
N ILE A 123 -2.54 -11.19 11.97
CA ILE A 123 -1.46 -12.15 12.26
C ILE A 123 -1.86 -13.09 13.40
N SER A 124 -2.53 -12.59 14.45
CA SER A 124 -3.02 -13.41 15.55
C SER A 124 -4.04 -14.44 15.06
N ILE A 125 -5.02 -14.01 14.26
CA ILE A 125 -6.02 -14.91 13.66
C ILE A 125 -5.32 -15.96 12.80
N SER A 126 -4.36 -15.55 11.98
CA SER A 126 -3.54 -16.46 11.16
C SER A 126 -2.82 -17.51 12.01
N TYR A 127 -2.23 -17.10 13.13
CA TYR A 127 -1.56 -18.00 14.07
C TYR A 127 -2.53 -19.02 14.65
N PHE A 128 -3.68 -18.57 15.19
CA PHE A 128 -4.69 -19.49 15.72
C PHE A 128 -5.23 -20.45 14.66
N THR A 129 -5.45 -19.99 13.42
CA THR A 129 -5.87 -20.89 12.34
C THR A 129 -4.81 -21.93 12.00
N SER A 130 -3.53 -21.56 12.07
CA SER A 130 -2.42 -22.47 11.78
C SER A 130 -2.25 -23.59 12.81
N LEU A 131 -2.58 -23.34 14.08
CA LEU A 131 -2.58 -24.36 15.14
C LEU A 131 -3.60 -25.48 14.90
N ILE A 132 -4.65 -25.19 14.13
CA ILE A 132 -5.77 -26.11 13.85
C ILE A 132 -5.71 -26.58 12.38
N ASP A 133 -4.69 -26.15 11.63
CA ASP A 133 -4.60 -26.45 10.21
C ASP A 133 -4.05 -27.85 9.95
N LYS A 134 -4.67 -28.56 9.01
CA LYS A 134 -4.28 -29.90 8.56
C LYS A 134 -3.35 -29.85 7.33
N SER A 135 -3.10 -28.68 6.76
CA SER A 135 -2.26 -28.49 5.56
C SER A 135 -0.79 -28.86 5.76
N GLY A 136 -0.34 -29.06 7.01
CA GLY A 136 1.04 -29.40 7.35
C GLY A 136 2.03 -28.22 7.23
N MET A 137 1.59 -27.05 6.76
CA MET A 137 2.43 -25.85 6.69
C MET A 137 2.40 -25.11 8.03
N ASP A 138 3.57 -25.00 8.67
CA ASP A 138 3.71 -24.29 9.93
C ASP A 138 3.49 -22.77 9.76
N PHE A 139 3.21 -22.10 10.87
CA PHE A 139 2.97 -20.65 10.88
C PHE A 139 4.15 -19.84 10.34
N ILE A 140 5.37 -20.28 10.63
CA ILE A 140 6.60 -19.59 10.23
C ILE A 140 6.69 -19.56 8.69
N THR A 141 6.46 -20.70 8.04
CA THR A 141 6.45 -20.76 6.57
C THR A 141 5.40 -19.84 5.97
N LYS A 142 4.19 -19.81 6.54
CA LYS A 142 3.09 -18.95 6.08
C LYS A 142 3.44 -17.47 6.17
N ILE A 143 3.99 -17.02 7.31
CA ILE A 143 4.34 -15.60 7.48
C ILE A 143 5.54 -15.22 6.62
N THR A 144 6.52 -16.12 6.44
CA THR A 144 7.65 -15.90 5.53
C THR A 144 7.19 -15.75 4.09
N LEU A 145 6.30 -16.63 3.60
CA LEU A 145 5.71 -16.49 2.27
C LEU A 145 4.94 -15.17 2.12
N ALA A 146 4.15 -14.81 3.14
CA ALA A 146 3.39 -13.56 3.13
C ALA A 146 4.29 -12.31 3.10
N LEU A 147 5.55 -12.38 3.57
CA LEU A 147 6.54 -11.30 3.48
C LEU A 147 7.33 -11.31 2.17
N ILE A 148 7.72 -12.49 1.68
CA ILE A 148 8.54 -12.63 0.46
C ILE A 148 7.73 -12.23 -0.78
N VAL A 149 6.50 -12.72 -0.92
CA VAL A 149 5.68 -12.47 -2.11
C VAL A 149 5.49 -10.98 -2.39
N PRO A 150 5.04 -10.13 -1.46
CA PRO A 150 4.92 -8.69 -1.72
C PRO A 150 6.27 -8.02 -1.99
N SER A 151 7.35 -8.46 -1.34
CA SER A 151 8.71 -7.93 -1.57
C SER A 151 9.19 -8.18 -3.00
N VAL A 152 9.07 -9.43 -3.46
CA VAL A 152 9.40 -9.84 -4.84
C VAL A 152 8.47 -9.15 -5.85
N SER A 153 7.19 -9.04 -5.51
CA SER A 153 6.21 -8.34 -6.35
C SER A 153 6.60 -6.88 -6.58
N ILE A 154 6.99 -6.16 -5.53
CA ILE A 154 7.44 -4.77 -5.64
C ILE A 154 8.72 -4.66 -6.46
N ALA A 155 9.67 -5.59 -6.29
CA ALA A 155 10.89 -5.59 -7.09
C ALA A 155 10.60 -5.80 -8.59
N ILE A 156 9.81 -6.82 -8.94
CA ILE A 156 9.50 -7.17 -10.34
C ILE A 156 8.61 -6.11 -10.99
N PHE A 157 7.44 -5.86 -10.43
CA PHE A 157 6.48 -4.92 -11.03
C PHE A 157 6.98 -3.47 -10.93
N GLY A 158 7.76 -3.15 -9.90
CA GLY A 158 8.42 -1.85 -9.79
C GLY A 158 9.49 -1.64 -10.85
N PHE A 159 10.31 -2.65 -11.14
CA PHE A 159 11.25 -2.61 -12.25
C PHE A 159 10.52 -2.45 -13.60
N LEU A 160 9.51 -3.28 -13.86
CA LEU A 160 8.72 -3.22 -15.10
C LEU A 160 8.05 -1.85 -15.30
N GLY A 161 7.51 -1.27 -14.23
CA GLY A 161 6.84 0.04 -14.26
C GLY A 161 7.81 1.21 -14.39
N TYR A 162 8.90 1.21 -13.62
CA TYR A 162 9.86 2.32 -13.61
C TYR A 162 10.57 2.51 -14.95
N PHE A 163 10.98 1.40 -15.58
CA PHE A 163 11.64 1.41 -16.89
C PHE A 163 10.66 1.45 -18.07
N GLY A 164 9.36 1.35 -17.82
CA GLY A 164 8.33 1.40 -18.86
C GLY A 164 8.35 0.20 -19.81
N PHE A 165 8.75 -0.99 -19.33
CA PHE A 165 8.63 -2.24 -20.08
C PHE A 165 7.17 -2.60 -20.33
N ILE A 166 6.28 -2.23 -19.39
CA ILE A 166 4.84 -2.36 -19.50
C ILE A 166 4.20 -1.01 -19.20
N ASP A 167 3.21 -0.63 -20.01
CA ASP A 167 2.42 0.59 -19.78
C ASP A 167 1.26 0.28 -18.83
N PHE A 168 1.52 0.32 -17.52
CA PHE A 168 0.55 0.00 -16.46
C PHE A 168 -0.65 0.95 -16.44
N ALA A 169 -0.53 2.13 -17.04
CA ALA A 169 -1.65 3.02 -17.21
C ALA A 169 -2.79 2.45 -18.06
N LYS A 170 -2.46 1.68 -19.10
CA LYS A 170 -3.46 0.97 -19.90
C LYS A 170 -4.13 -0.15 -19.11
N LEU A 171 -3.46 -0.66 -18.08
CA LEU A 171 -3.97 -1.69 -17.18
C LEU A 171 -4.80 -1.12 -16.01
N LEU A 172 -4.69 0.20 -15.74
CA LEU A 172 -5.36 0.85 -14.61
C LEU A 172 -6.90 0.69 -14.64
N PRO A 173 -7.61 0.81 -15.77
CA PRO A 173 -9.05 0.57 -15.82
C PRO A 173 -9.44 -0.83 -15.34
N PHE A 174 -8.64 -1.85 -15.69
CA PHE A 174 -8.84 -3.22 -15.25
C PHE A 174 -8.59 -3.37 -13.75
N ALA A 175 -7.59 -2.68 -13.19
CA ALA A 175 -7.36 -2.67 -11.74
C ALA A 175 -8.50 -2.01 -10.96
N ILE A 176 -9.11 -0.95 -11.52
CA ILE A 176 -10.29 -0.29 -10.94
C ILE A 176 -11.49 -1.24 -10.95
N ILE A 177 -11.78 -1.86 -12.11
CA ILE A 177 -12.86 -2.85 -12.23
C ILE A 177 -12.62 -4.03 -11.28
N GLY A 178 -11.40 -4.57 -11.24
CA GLY A 178 -11.02 -5.65 -10.34
C GLY A 178 -11.18 -5.27 -8.87
N SER A 179 -10.89 -4.01 -8.49
CA SER A 179 -11.13 -3.51 -7.12
C SER A 179 -12.63 -3.50 -6.79
N ILE A 180 -13.49 -3.07 -7.71
CA ILE A 180 -14.95 -3.09 -7.54
C ILE A 180 -15.45 -4.53 -7.39
N VAL A 181 -14.99 -5.44 -8.26
CA VAL A 181 -15.33 -6.87 -8.18
C VAL A 181 -14.93 -7.46 -6.84
N VAL A 182 -13.72 -7.18 -6.35
CA VAL A 182 -13.25 -7.61 -5.03
C VAL A 182 -14.16 -7.12 -3.91
N ILE A 183 -14.61 -5.86 -3.96
CA ILE A 183 -15.54 -5.29 -2.96
C ILE A 183 -16.88 -6.04 -2.98
N ILE A 184 -17.46 -6.24 -4.17
CA ILE A 184 -18.72 -6.97 -4.31
C ILE A 184 -18.58 -8.41 -3.79
N MET A 185 -17.51 -9.11 -4.18
CA MET A 185 -17.25 -10.47 -3.72
C MET A 185 -17.00 -10.52 -2.21
N ALA A 186 -16.33 -9.52 -1.62
CA ALA A 186 -16.14 -9.43 -0.18
C ALA A 186 -17.47 -9.27 0.57
N ILE A 187 -18.39 -8.45 0.05
CA ILE A 187 -19.75 -8.32 0.59
C ILE A 187 -20.49 -9.65 0.49
N ILE A 188 -20.44 -10.34 -0.66
CA ILE A 188 -21.06 -11.66 -0.83
C ILE A 188 -20.47 -12.68 0.15
N SER A 189 -19.15 -12.66 0.35
CA SER A 189 -18.44 -13.58 1.25
C SER A 189 -18.84 -13.42 2.72
N TYR A 190 -19.39 -12.27 3.09
CA TYR A 190 -19.97 -12.05 4.42
C TYR A 190 -21.20 -12.92 4.65
N PHE A 191 -22.03 -13.14 3.62
CA PHE A 191 -23.25 -13.95 3.70
C PHE A 191 -23.00 -15.43 3.36
N ILE A 192 -22.08 -15.70 2.43
CA ILE A 192 -21.80 -17.04 1.94
C ILE A 192 -20.31 -17.33 2.17
N ARG A 193 -20.01 -18.07 3.25
CA ARG A 193 -18.63 -18.49 3.56
C ARG A 193 -18.25 -19.69 2.68
N HIS A 194 -17.47 -19.45 1.64
CA HIS A 194 -16.98 -20.48 0.72
C HIS A 194 -15.48 -20.31 0.43
N SER A 195 -14.68 -21.35 0.63
CA SER A 195 -13.21 -21.31 0.51
C SER A 195 -12.73 -20.88 -0.89
N LEU A 196 -13.45 -21.31 -1.94
CA LEU A 196 -13.19 -20.88 -3.32
C LEU A 196 -13.43 -19.37 -3.52
N LEU A 197 -14.48 -18.80 -2.94
CA LEU A 197 -14.79 -17.37 -3.07
C LEU A 197 -13.67 -16.53 -2.44
N ASP A 198 -13.23 -16.91 -1.24
CA ASP A 198 -12.10 -16.31 -0.54
C ASP A 198 -10.80 -16.34 -1.34
N SER A 199 -10.64 -17.39 -2.15
CA SER A 199 -9.49 -17.58 -3.02
C SER A 199 -9.47 -16.66 -4.21
N LEU A 200 -10.62 -16.52 -4.86
CA LEU A 200 -10.78 -15.60 -5.96
C LEU A 200 -10.62 -14.16 -5.49
N ILE A 201 -11.21 -13.80 -4.34
CA ILE A 201 -11.02 -12.48 -3.72
C ILE A 201 -9.54 -12.18 -3.53
N SER A 202 -8.79 -13.12 -2.94
CA SER A 202 -7.38 -12.91 -2.64
C SER A 202 -6.50 -12.89 -3.89
N GLY A 203 -6.76 -13.77 -4.85
CA GLY A 203 -6.05 -13.80 -6.13
C GLY A 203 -6.26 -12.52 -6.94
N ILE A 204 -7.51 -12.09 -7.11
CA ILE A 204 -7.85 -10.85 -7.82
C ILE A 204 -7.26 -9.64 -7.08
N SER A 205 -7.35 -9.59 -5.75
CA SER A 205 -6.75 -8.51 -4.97
C SER A 205 -5.24 -8.37 -5.17
N ILE A 206 -4.50 -9.50 -5.26
CA ILE A 206 -3.07 -9.50 -5.49
C ILE A 206 -2.76 -9.02 -6.91
N LEU A 207 -3.49 -9.51 -7.93
CA LEU A 207 -3.34 -9.06 -9.32
C LEU A 207 -3.58 -7.54 -9.45
N VAL A 208 -4.64 -7.03 -8.82
CA VAL A 208 -4.94 -5.61 -8.74
C VAL A 208 -3.79 -4.84 -8.10
N ALA A 209 -3.25 -5.34 -6.99
CA ALA A 209 -2.13 -4.70 -6.30
C ALA A 209 -0.86 -4.64 -7.16
N TRP A 210 -0.56 -5.69 -7.94
CA TRP A 210 0.56 -5.68 -8.89
C TRP A 210 0.44 -4.59 -9.95
N ILE A 211 -0.76 -4.38 -10.50
CA ILE A 211 -1.01 -3.30 -11.47
C ILE A 211 -0.78 -1.94 -10.81
N TYR A 212 -1.27 -1.73 -9.58
CA TYR A 212 -1.06 -0.48 -8.84
C TYR A 212 0.41 -0.23 -8.48
N ILE A 213 1.17 -1.27 -8.14
CA ILE A 213 2.62 -1.17 -7.90
C ILE A 213 3.32 -0.69 -9.19
N GLY A 214 3.10 -1.38 -10.31
CA GLY A 214 3.69 -1.00 -11.59
C GLY A 214 3.31 0.43 -12.00
N TYR A 215 2.04 0.79 -11.83
CA TYR A 215 1.55 2.14 -12.06
C TYR A 215 2.22 3.18 -11.15
N ALA A 216 2.43 2.87 -9.88
CA ALA A 216 3.11 3.77 -8.95
C ALA A 216 4.56 4.04 -9.37
N PHE A 217 5.32 3.01 -9.76
CA PHE A 217 6.69 3.18 -10.24
C PHE A 217 6.77 3.92 -11.58
N GLN A 218 5.84 3.67 -12.49
CA GLN A 218 5.69 4.46 -13.72
C GLN A 218 5.39 5.94 -13.39
N GLY A 219 4.52 6.17 -12.40
CA GLY A 219 4.21 7.50 -11.87
C GLY A 219 5.41 8.20 -11.24
N ILE A 220 6.25 7.48 -10.47
CA ILE A 220 7.50 8.02 -9.91
C ILE A 220 8.41 8.53 -11.03
N ALA A 221 8.61 7.73 -12.09
CA ALA A 221 9.47 8.10 -13.20
C ALA A 221 8.92 9.31 -13.97
N ALA A 222 7.61 9.32 -14.25
CA ALA A 222 6.95 10.41 -14.97
C ALA A 222 6.94 11.72 -14.17
N GLU A 223 6.62 11.65 -12.89
CA GLU A 223 6.56 12.81 -12.00
C GLU A 223 7.97 13.39 -11.76
N GLY A 224 8.99 12.53 -11.64
CA GLY A 224 10.38 12.96 -11.55
C GLY A 224 10.81 13.77 -12.77
N ASN A 225 10.49 13.31 -13.98
CA ASN A 225 10.75 14.06 -15.21
C ASN A 225 9.98 15.40 -15.21
N ARG A 226 8.70 15.39 -14.81
CA ARG A 226 7.84 16.58 -14.79
C ARG A 226 8.40 17.69 -13.91
N ILE A 227 8.87 17.37 -12.71
CA ILE A 227 9.42 18.33 -11.75
C ILE A 227 10.74 18.94 -12.26
N LEU A 228 11.54 18.15 -12.96
CA LEU A 228 12.80 18.63 -13.54
C LEU A 228 12.56 19.72 -14.59
N LEU A 229 11.48 19.59 -15.35
CA LEU A 229 11.09 20.51 -16.43
C LEU A 229 10.40 21.79 -15.91
N GLU A 230 9.95 21.85 -14.66
CA GLU A 230 9.36 23.06 -14.09
C GLU A 230 10.44 24.14 -13.89
N ASP A 231 10.16 25.37 -14.32
CA ASP A 231 11.04 26.51 -14.10
C ASP A 231 10.87 27.02 -12.66
N SER A 232 11.68 26.46 -11.75
CA SER A 232 11.60 26.72 -10.32
C SER A 232 12.96 26.51 -9.65
N THR A 233 13.14 27.10 -8.47
CA THR A 233 14.38 26.98 -7.70
C THR A 233 14.64 25.53 -7.27
N GLU A 234 15.92 25.15 -7.14
CA GLU A 234 16.31 23.80 -6.75
C GLU A 234 15.70 23.37 -5.40
N GLN A 235 15.60 24.31 -4.44
CA GLN A 235 14.98 24.07 -3.15
C GLN A 235 13.48 23.75 -3.28
N HIS A 236 12.79 24.43 -4.19
CA HIS A 236 11.38 24.15 -4.46
C HIS A 236 11.20 22.77 -5.09
N LYS A 237 12.04 22.43 -6.09
CA LYS A 237 12.06 21.10 -6.72
C LYS A 237 12.28 19.98 -5.69
N LYS A 238 13.28 20.13 -4.80
CA LYS A 238 13.57 19.15 -3.73
C LYS A 238 12.38 18.96 -2.78
N SER A 239 11.77 20.06 -2.32
CA SER A 239 10.59 20.01 -1.44
C SER A 239 9.42 19.31 -2.11
N PHE A 240 9.17 19.61 -3.39
CA PHE A 240 8.09 19.01 -4.15
C PHE A 240 8.34 17.52 -4.45
N MET A 241 9.58 17.13 -4.76
CA MET A 241 10.00 15.73 -4.90
C MET A 241 9.76 14.97 -3.61
N LEU A 242 10.17 15.50 -2.45
CA LEU A 242 9.95 14.85 -1.15
C LEU A 242 8.47 14.59 -0.86
N LYS A 243 7.60 15.59 -1.08
CA LYS A 243 6.15 15.42 -0.89
C LYS A 243 5.57 14.36 -1.82
N SER A 244 5.96 14.38 -3.08
CA SER A 244 5.50 13.42 -4.07
C SER A 244 6.00 12.01 -3.74
N SER A 245 7.23 11.88 -3.24
CA SER A 245 7.78 10.62 -2.79
C SER A 245 7.07 10.03 -1.58
N ILE A 246 6.58 10.86 -0.64
CA ILE A 246 5.74 10.39 0.47
C ILE A 246 4.44 9.77 -0.07
N TYR A 247 3.81 10.40 -1.06
CA TYR A 247 2.60 9.86 -1.70
C TYR A 247 2.84 8.50 -2.35
N PHE A 248 3.90 8.37 -3.17
CA PHE A 248 4.21 7.09 -3.80
C PHE A 248 4.62 6.03 -2.77
N GLY A 249 5.40 6.40 -1.76
CA GLY A 249 5.74 5.50 -0.64
C GLY A 249 4.50 4.99 0.11
N CYS A 250 3.49 5.85 0.28
CA CYS A 250 2.20 5.49 0.86
C CYS A 250 1.43 4.48 -0.01
N ILE A 251 1.34 4.70 -1.33
CA ILE A 251 0.70 3.73 -2.24
C ILE A 251 1.40 2.37 -2.19
N LEU A 252 2.74 2.36 -2.24
CA LEU A 252 3.52 1.12 -2.18
C LEU A 252 3.31 0.38 -0.86
N LEU A 253 3.22 1.12 0.27
CA LEU A 253 2.92 0.54 1.57
C LEU A 253 1.53 -0.13 1.59
N ILE A 254 0.50 0.55 1.08
CA ILE A 254 -0.86 -0.02 1.00
C ILE A 254 -0.86 -1.30 0.16
N MET A 255 -0.21 -1.28 -1.01
CA MET A 255 -0.16 -2.45 -1.89
C MET A 255 0.63 -3.60 -1.27
N PHE A 256 1.74 -3.31 -0.57
CA PHE A 256 2.50 -4.32 0.17
C PHE A 256 1.62 -4.99 1.23
N ILE A 257 0.99 -4.20 2.10
CA ILE A 257 0.16 -4.72 3.20
C ILE A 257 -1.06 -5.47 2.66
N LYS A 258 -1.66 -4.99 1.57
CA LYS A 258 -2.74 -5.69 0.88
C LYS A 258 -2.31 -7.07 0.40
N ILE A 259 -1.18 -7.18 -0.30
CA ILE A 259 -0.66 -8.47 -0.76
C ILE A 259 -0.31 -9.36 0.45
N PHE A 260 0.34 -8.81 1.48
CA PHE A 260 0.67 -9.53 2.71
C PHE A 260 -0.57 -10.17 3.36
N ILE A 261 -1.64 -9.40 3.57
CA ILE A 261 -2.90 -9.88 4.16
C ILE A 261 -3.54 -10.97 3.28
N HIS A 262 -3.60 -10.74 1.98
CA HIS A 262 -4.21 -11.72 1.07
C HIS A 262 -3.37 -12.99 0.94
N MET A 263 -2.04 -12.92 1.04
CA MET A 263 -1.18 -14.10 1.09
C MET A 263 -1.37 -14.90 2.38
N LEU A 264 -1.51 -14.24 3.53
CA LEU A 264 -1.89 -14.93 4.77
C LEU A 264 -3.26 -15.61 4.62
N ARG A 265 -4.25 -14.95 4.01
CA ARG A 265 -5.56 -15.56 3.76
C ARG A 265 -5.50 -16.75 2.79
N LEU A 266 -4.68 -16.68 1.74
CA LEU A 266 -4.48 -17.76 0.78
C LEU A 266 -3.85 -19.00 1.45
N THR A 267 -2.88 -18.78 2.34
CA THR A 267 -2.12 -19.86 3.00
C THR A 267 -2.82 -20.47 4.21
N ASN A 268 -3.82 -19.79 4.80
CA ASN A 268 -4.64 -20.30 5.91
C ASN A 268 -5.85 -21.13 5.48
N ARG A 269 -5.90 -21.62 4.24
CA ARG A 269 -7.04 -22.39 3.77
C ARG A 269 -7.15 -23.75 4.43
N ARG A 270 -8.41 -24.12 4.71
CA ARG A 270 -8.89 -25.48 4.98
C ARG A 270 -9.57 -26.04 3.74
#